data_AF-A0A2I0J578-F1
#
_entry.id   AF-A0A2I0J578-F1
#
_cell.length_a   1.000
_cell.length_b   1.000
_cell.length_c   1.000
_cell.angle_alpha   90.00
_cell.angle_beta   90.00
_cell.angle_gamma   90.00
#
_symmetry.space_group_name_H-M   'P 1'
#
loop_
_entity.id
_entity.type
_entity.pdbx_description
1 polymer ?
#
loop_
_entity_poly.entity_id
_entity_poly.type
_entity_poly.pdbx_seq_one_letter_code
_entity_poly.pdbx_strand_id
1 'polypeptide(L)'
;MFVSLFCTLKRVPGEVKKWRPAGADRGFTFLKYNLTIAYHRTNLLARYGRWSANANGGELESLGYKEGFRVDVDVPEGTWAEALHFHSILIFNTGHWWWAPSKFDPVKSPMLFFEKGRPVIPPIPPHAGLDLVLKHMILYVEKEAKPGTIKFFRTQSPRHFEGGDWDQGGSCPRSNPLSSEEVEKLFAIENNGTNVETRLVNQHLHKALKGSHFHILDVTQLSEFRADAHPAAAGGKKHDDCMHWCLPGVTDTWNDILVALLNGIETSRSRF
;
A
#
# COMPACT_ATOMS: atom_id res chain seq x y z
N MET A 1 -5.23 -0.85 9.30
CA MET A 1 -4.47 0.21 9.99
C MET A 1 -5.32 1.45 10.30
N PHE A 2 -5.71 2.29 9.33
CA PHE A 2 -6.44 3.56 9.61
C PHE A 2 -7.70 3.38 10.48
N VAL A 3 -8.56 2.40 10.14
CA VAL A 3 -9.80 2.16 10.89
C VAL A 3 -9.51 1.71 12.32
N SER A 4 -8.53 0.83 12.50
CA SER A 4 -8.04 0.43 13.83
C SER A 4 -7.55 1.65 14.62
N LEU A 5 -6.73 2.52 14.01
CA LEU A 5 -6.20 3.72 14.67
C LEU A 5 -7.34 4.63 15.13
N PHE A 6 -8.33 4.87 14.25
CA PHE A 6 -9.52 5.63 14.59
C PHE A 6 -10.27 4.99 15.78
N CYS A 7 -10.53 3.68 15.74
CA CYS A 7 -11.22 2.98 16.81
C CYS A 7 -10.47 3.09 18.15
N THR A 8 -9.14 2.95 18.15
CA THR A 8 -8.30 3.10 19.34
C THR A 8 -8.37 4.51 19.91
N LEU A 9 -8.18 5.54 19.08
CA LEU A 9 -8.23 6.94 19.51
C LEU A 9 -9.64 7.35 20.00
N LYS A 10 -10.70 6.79 19.40
CA LYS A 10 -12.09 7.08 19.75
C LYS A 10 -12.48 6.57 21.15
N ARG A 11 -11.69 5.69 21.77
CA ARG A 11 -11.89 5.26 23.16
C ARG A 11 -11.61 6.37 24.18
N VAL A 12 -10.82 7.38 23.80
CA VAL A 12 -10.53 8.53 24.66
C VAL A 12 -11.73 9.49 24.64
N PRO A 13 -12.27 9.90 25.81
CA PRO A 13 -13.38 10.86 25.86
C PRO A 13 -13.06 12.18 25.17
N GLY A 14 -13.96 12.62 24.29
CA GLY A 14 -13.84 13.88 23.58
C GLY A 14 -14.73 13.95 22.34
N GLU A 15 -14.91 15.17 21.85
CA GLU A 15 -15.64 15.41 20.61
C GLU A 15 -14.78 15.00 19.40
N VAL A 16 -15.40 14.29 18.45
CA VAL A 16 -14.76 13.89 17.20
C VAL A 16 -15.65 14.34 16.05
N LYS A 17 -15.09 15.20 15.20
CA LYS A 17 -15.76 15.71 14.00
C LYS A 17 -15.30 14.94 12.78
N LYS A 18 -16.24 14.54 11.93
CA LYS A 18 -15.90 14.00 10.60
C LYS A 18 -15.43 15.15 9.73
N TRP A 19 -14.20 15.07 9.23
CA TRP A 19 -13.61 16.06 8.33
C TRP A 19 -12.62 15.39 7.40
N ARG A 20 -12.74 15.64 6.09
CA ARG A 20 -11.97 14.98 5.04
C ARG A 20 -11.08 16.01 4.34
N PRO A 21 -9.90 16.32 4.90
CA PRO A 21 -9.01 17.30 4.28
C PRO A 21 -8.46 16.78 2.95
N ALA A 22 -8.18 17.68 2.01
CA ALA A 22 -7.53 17.38 0.72
C ALA A 22 -8.11 16.16 -0.04
N GLY A 23 -9.44 16.04 -0.07
CA GLY A 23 -10.10 14.96 -0.81
C GLY A 23 -9.95 13.57 -0.19
N ALA A 24 -9.51 13.46 1.08
CA ALA A 24 -9.40 12.18 1.77
C ALA A 24 -10.71 11.37 1.74
N ASP A 25 -10.63 10.07 1.45
CA ASP A 25 -11.76 9.14 1.49
C ASP A 25 -12.38 9.07 2.89
N ARG A 26 -11.52 9.15 3.91
CA ARG A 26 -11.92 9.14 5.32
C ARG A 26 -11.07 10.14 6.09
N GLY A 27 -11.69 10.80 7.07
CA GLY A 27 -10.95 11.66 7.97
C GLY A 27 -11.78 12.08 9.17
N PHE A 28 -11.08 12.26 10.29
CA PHE A 28 -11.66 12.60 11.58
C PHE A 28 -10.73 13.53 12.35
N THR A 29 -11.32 14.52 13.00
CA THR A 29 -10.62 15.46 13.89
C THR A 29 -11.08 15.25 15.32
N PHE A 30 -10.12 14.94 16.20
CA PHE A 30 -10.30 14.82 17.64
C PHE A 30 -10.07 16.20 18.26
N LEU A 31 -11.17 16.93 18.52
CA LEU A 31 -11.12 18.38 18.78
C LEU A 31 -10.28 18.73 20.01
N LYS A 32 -10.42 17.94 21.09
CA LYS A 32 -9.67 18.13 22.33
C LYS A 32 -8.14 18.14 22.13
N TYR A 33 -7.65 17.39 21.14
CA TYR A 33 -6.22 17.20 20.89
C TYR A 33 -5.74 17.95 19.64
N ASN A 34 -6.65 18.64 18.93
CA ASN A 34 -6.38 19.20 17.60
C ASN A 34 -5.69 18.18 16.65
N LEU A 35 -6.07 16.91 16.77
CA LEU A 35 -5.48 15.81 16.00
C LEU A 35 -6.42 15.45 14.85
N THR A 36 -5.93 15.55 13.62
CA THR A 36 -6.64 15.04 12.44
C THR A 36 -5.93 13.81 11.91
N ILE A 37 -6.70 12.75 11.68
CA ILE A 37 -6.26 11.58 10.90
C ILE A 37 -7.03 11.55 9.59
N ALA A 38 -6.35 11.21 8.50
CA ALA A 38 -6.93 11.09 7.17
C ALA A 38 -6.45 9.81 6.48
N TYR A 39 -7.26 9.29 5.57
CA TYR A 39 -6.94 8.17 4.70
C TYR A 39 -7.27 8.54 3.27
N HIS A 40 -6.25 8.43 2.42
CA HIS A 40 -6.32 8.64 0.98
C HIS A 40 -6.13 7.29 0.30
N ARG A 41 -7.10 6.86 -0.49
CA ARG A 41 -7.04 5.59 -1.19
C ARG A 41 -6.22 5.75 -2.47
N THR A 42 -4.97 5.36 -2.37
CA THR A 42 -4.06 5.34 -3.52
C THR A 42 -3.44 3.95 -3.67
N ASN A 43 -3.89 3.19 -4.67
CA ASN A 43 -3.46 1.79 -4.79
C ASN A 43 -2.03 1.69 -5.32
N LEU A 44 -1.67 2.53 -6.30
CA LEU A 44 -0.36 2.52 -6.96
C LEU A 44 0.55 3.68 -6.54
N LEU A 45 0.09 4.63 -5.71
CA LEU A 45 0.79 5.89 -5.38
C LEU A 45 0.92 6.88 -6.56
N ALA A 46 1.05 6.39 -7.78
CA ALA A 46 1.02 7.18 -9.01
C ALA A 46 -0.39 7.35 -9.57
N ARG A 47 -0.59 8.41 -10.36
CA ARG A 47 -1.80 8.60 -11.18
C ARG A 47 -1.93 7.42 -12.15
N TYR A 48 -3.12 6.81 -12.18
CA TYR A 48 -3.42 5.76 -13.14
C TYR A 48 -4.88 5.83 -13.61
N GLY A 49 -5.14 5.28 -14.79
CA GLY A 49 -6.47 5.28 -15.39
C GLY A 49 -6.54 4.41 -16.64
N ARG A 50 -7.75 4.22 -17.18
CA ARG A 50 -7.93 3.49 -18.44
C ARG A 50 -7.19 4.19 -19.57
N TRP A 51 -6.54 3.38 -20.41
CA TRP A 51 -5.93 3.80 -21.66
C TRP A 51 -6.54 3.00 -22.80
N SER A 52 -6.78 3.66 -23.93
CA SER A 52 -7.28 3.07 -25.16
C SER A 52 -6.51 3.64 -26.34
N ALA A 53 -6.26 2.81 -27.34
CA ALA A 53 -5.58 3.20 -28.56
C ALA A 53 -6.26 4.40 -29.24
N ASN A 54 -5.44 5.27 -29.79
CA ASN A 54 -5.88 6.39 -30.62
C ASN A 54 -6.02 5.93 -32.09
N ALA A 55 -7.05 6.40 -32.79
CA ALA A 55 -7.22 6.16 -34.23
C ALA A 55 -6.04 6.70 -35.07
N ASN A 56 -5.34 7.72 -34.59
CA ASN A 56 -4.15 8.28 -35.23
C ASN A 56 -2.87 7.45 -35.00
N GLY A 57 -2.96 6.37 -34.22
CA GLY A 57 -1.82 5.54 -33.83
C GLY A 57 -0.91 6.20 -32.79
N GLY A 58 0.20 5.52 -32.51
CA GLY A 58 1.18 5.90 -31.50
C GLY A 58 2.20 4.77 -31.26
N GLU A 59 3.16 5.01 -30.37
CA GLU A 59 4.21 4.02 -30.07
C GLU A 59 3.62 2.73 -29.50
N LEU A 60 2.62 2.81 -28.62
CA LEU A 60 1.98 1.63 -28.02
C LEU A 60 1.10 0.88 -29.03
N GLU A 61 0.37 1.61 -29.88
CA GLU A 61 -0.44 1.03 -30.96
C GLU A 61 0.44 0.30 -31.98
N SER A 62 1.62 0.83 -32.28
CA SER A 62 2.60 0.19 -33.17
C SER A 62 3.13 -1.14 -32.62
N LEU A 63 3.09 -1.31 -31.29
CA LEU A 63 3.40 -2.55 -30.58
C LEU A 63 2.18 -3.47 -30.40
N GLY A 64 1.02 -3.08 -30.92
CA GLY A 64 -0.20 -3.90 -30.91
C GLY A 64 -1.10 -3.71 -29.68
N TYR A 65 -0.80 -2.76 -28.78
CA TYR A 65 -1.68 -2.46 -27.64
C TYR A 65 -2.94 -1.73 -28.11
N LYS A 66 -4.10 -2.24 -27.70
CA LYS A 66 -5.42 -1.65 -28.03
C LYS A 66 -6.06 -0.97 -26.83
N GLU A 67 -5.82 -1.51 -25.64
CA GLU A 67 -6.34 -0.99 -24.38
C GLU A 67 -5.39 -1.39 -23.23
N GLY A 68 -5.57 -0.76 -22.07
CA GLY A 68 -4.79 -1.04 -20.88
C GLY A 68 -5.04 -0.04 -19.77
N PHE A 69 -4.09 0.07 -18.86
CA PHE A 69 -4.08 1.06 -17.80
C PHE A 69 -2.83 1.91 -17.89
N ARG A 70 -3.00 3.19 -18.21
CA ARG A 70 -1.91 4.17 -18.13
C ARG A 70 -1.56 4.39 -16.67
N VAL A 71 -0.26 4.30 -16.36
CA VAL A 71 0.33 4.62 -15.05
C VAL A 71 1.43 5.65 -15.28
N ASP A 72 1.22 6.88 -14.82
CA ASP A 72 2.21 7.96 -14.96
C ASP A 72 3.19 7.89 -13.78
N VAL A 73 4.36 7.31 -14.00
CA VAL A 73 5.28 6.95 -12.91
C VAL A 73 5.81 8.14 -12.14
N ASP A 74 5.83 9.32 -12.77
CA ASP A 74 6.33 10.59 -12.25
C ASP A 74 5.23 11.56 -11.81
N VAL A 75 3.96 11.14 -11.86
CA VAL A 75 2.83 11.97 -11.46
C VAL A 75 2.16 11.34 -10.23
N PRO A 76 2.27 11.97 -9.04
CA PRO A 76 1.54 11.58 -7.85
C PRO A 76 0.04 11.43 -8.11
N GLU A 77 -0.59 10.44 -7.47
CA GLU A 77 -2.06 10.41 -7.40
C GLU A 77 -2.56 11.65 -6.63
N GLY A 78 -3.56 12.33 -7.20
CA GLY A 78 -3.88 13.70 -6.83
C GLY A 78 -4.36 13.88 -5.39
N THR A 79 -4.99 12.87 -4.78
CA THR A 79 -5.59 13.03 -3.46
C THR A 79 -4.55 13.08 -2.34
N TRP A 80 -3.43 12.37 -2.46
CA TRP A 80 -2.42 12.34 -1.39
C TRP A 80 -1.32 13.39 -1.57
N ALA A 81 -1.08 13.88 -2.79
CA ALA A 81 -0.07 14.90 -3.05
C ALA A 81 -0.31 16.18 -2.23
N GLU A 82 -1.55 16.63 -2.14
CA GLU A 82 -1.94 17.80 -1.33
C GLU A 82 -1.75 17.57 0.18
N ALA A 83 -1.84 16.30 0.64
CA ALA A 83 -1.72 15.95 2.05
C ALA A 83 -0.33 16.28 2.63
N LEU A 84 0.70 16.35 1.77
CA LEU A 84 2.09 16.64 2.14
C LEU A 84 2.30 18.03 2.76
N HIS A 85 1.45 18.99 2.40
CA HIS A 85 1.64 20.38 2.78
C HIS A 85 1.15 20.70 4.19
N PHE A 86 0.35 19.82 4.82
CA PHE A 86 -0.26 20.13 6.12
C PHE A 86 -0.23 18.99 7.14
N HIS A 87 -0.10 17.71 6.76
CA HIS A 87 0.05 16.63 7.74
C HIS A 87 1.48 16.56 8.29
N SER A 88 1.63 16.32 9.59
CA SER A 88 2.93 16.22 10.27
C SER A 88 3.54 14.81 10.23
N ILE A 89 2.70 13.79 10.01
CA ILE A 89 3.08 12.39 9.93
C ILE A 89 2.42 11.83 8.67
N LEU A 90 3.22 11.22 7.80
CA LEU A 90 2.78 10.60 6.57
C LEU A 90 3.10 9.11 6.62
N ILE A 91 2.13 8.26 6.27
CA ILE A 91 2.30 6.80 6.27
C ILE A 91 1.85 6.27 4.91
N PHE A 92 2.83 5.85 4.10
CA PHE A 92 2.60 5.32 2.76
C PHE A 92 2.57 3.79 2.77
N ASN A 93 1.81 3.21 1.85
CA ASN A 93 1.91 1.79 1.51
C ASN A 93 1.42 1.56 0.08
N THR A 94 1.92 0.49 -0.57
CA THR A 94 1.41 -0.04 -1.84
C THR A 94 1.83 -1.52 -1.94
N GLY A 95 1.24 -2.30 -2.83
CA GLY A 95 1.62 -3.71 -2.99
C GLY A 95 0.61 -4.50 -3.82
N HIS A 96 -0.46 -4.98 -3.21
CA HIS A 96 -1.37 -5.99 -3.79
C HIS A 96 -1.78 -5.76 -5.26
N TRP A 97 -2.00 -4.52 -5.70
CA TRP A 97 -2.43 -4.23 -7.07
C TRP A 97 -1.31 -4.41 -8.11
N TRP A 98 -0.03 -4.34 -7.72
CA TRP A 98 1.12 -4.54 -8.61
C TRP A 98 1.28 -5.99 -9.09
N TRP A 99 0.71 -6.94 -8.36
CA TRP A 99 0.76 -8.39 -8.63
C TRP A 99 -0.65 -8.99 -8.71
N ALA A 100 -1.62 -8.21 -9.19
CA ALA A 100 -3.00 -8.66 -9.35
C ALA A 100 -3.40 -8.72 -10.83
N PRO A 101 -3.20 -9.87 -11.52
CA PRO A 101 -3.69 -10.08 -12.90
C PRO A 101 -5.20 -9.88 -13.04
N SER A 102 -5.96 -10.15 -11.97
CA SER A 102 -7.40 -9.88 -11.89
C SER A 102 -7.77 -8.39 -11.89
N LYS A 103 -6.78 -7.49 -11.73
CA LYS A 103 -6.93 -6.03 -11.89
C LYS A 103 -6.26 -5.52 -13.15
N PHE A 104 -5.04 -5.98 -13.40
CA PHE A 104 -4.25 -5.61 -14.58
C PHE A 104 -3.84 -6.87 -15.34
N ASP A 105 -4.74 -7.37 -16.19
CA ASP A 105 -4.47 -8.55 -17.01
C ASP A 105 -3.27 -8.24 -17.94
N PRO A 106 -2.18 -9.03 -17.89
CA PRO A 106 -0.95 -8.73 -18.60
C PRO A 106 -1.08 -8.78 -20.13
N VAL A 107 -2.18 -9.33 -20.66
CA VAL A 107 -2.45 -9.44 -22.09
C VAL A 107 -3.61 -8.55 -22.52
N LYS A 108 -4.75 -8.64 -21.81
CA LYS A 108 -5.99 -7.97 -22.20
C LYS A 108 -6.02 -6.50 -21.79
N SER A 109 -5.48 -6.17 -20.62
CA SER A 109 -5.52 -4.82 -20.08
C SER A 109 -4.27 -4.53 -19.23
N PRO A 110 -3.09 -4.54 -19.85
CA PRO A 110 -1.82 -4.45 -19.13
C PRO A 110 -1.61 -3.07 -18.50
N MET A 111 -0.68 -3.01 -17.55
CA MET A 111 -0.13 -1.74 -17.08
C MET A 111 0.78 -1.16 -18.17
N LEU A 112 0.52 0.07 -18.57
CA LEU A 112 1.25 0.81 -19.59
C LEU A 112 1.86 2.03 -18.90
N PHE A 113 3.17 2.03 -18.76
CA PHE A 113 3.88 3.05 -17.99
C PHE A 113 4.21 4.27 -18.85
N PHE A 114 4.05 5.45 -18.26
CA PHE A 114 4.35 6.73 -18.87
C PHE A 114 5.28 7.53 -17.95
N GLU A 115 6.24 8.24 -18.53
CA GLU A 115 7.09 9.20 -17.83
C GLU A 115 7.09 10.51 -18.63
N LYS A 116 6.89 11.65 -17.96
CA LYS A 116 6.80 12.98 -18.60
C LYS A 116 5.79 13.02 -19.76
N GLY A 117 4.69 12.29 -19.59
CA GLY A 117 3.61 12.21 -20.56
C GLY A 117 3.86 11.33 -21.79
N ARG A 118 5.02 10.66 -21.90
CA ARG A 118 5.36 9.75 -23.00
C ARG A 118 5.36 8.29 -22.52
N PRO A 119 4.97 7.33 -23.37
CA PRO A 119 5.05 5.92 -22.99
C PRO A 119 6.51 5.50 -22.77
N VAL A 120 6.74 4.64 -21.80
CA VAL A 120 8.05 4.01 -21.57
C VAL A 120 8.21 2.87 -22.57
N ILE A 121 9.19 2.99 -23.48
CA ILE A 121 9.47 2.04 -24.55
C ILE A 121 10.92 1.53 -24.45
N PRO A 122 11.17 0.20 -24.50
CA PRO A 122 10.18 -0.87 -24.60
C PRO A 122 9.27 -0.96 -23.34
N PRO A 123 8.03 -1.48 -23.48
CA PRO A 123 7.15 -1.69 -22.34
C PRO A 123 7.82 -2.50 -21.24
N ILE A 124 7.63 -2.06 -20.00
CA ILE A 124 8.25 -2.67 -18.83
C ILE A 124 7.22 -3.47 -18.01
N PRO A 125 7.66 -4.53 -17.30
CA PRO A 125 6.78 -5.30 -16.42
C PRO A 125 6.40 -4.53 -15.14
N PRO A 126 5.35 -4.95 -14.42
CA PRO A 126 4.85 -4.27 -13.21
C PRO A 126 5.91 -4.02 -12.12
N HIS A 127 6.84 -4.96 -11.91
CA HIS A 127 7.90 -4.80 -10.91
C HIS A 127 8.88 -3.66 -11.23
N ALA A 128 9.20 -3.46 -12.51
CA ALA A 128 10.02 -2.34 -12.96
C ALA A 128 9.24 -1.02 -12.89
N GLY A 129 7.93 -1.06 -13.17
CA GLY A 129 7.02 0.06 -12.94
C GLY A 129 6.93 0.47 -11.47
N LEU A 130 6.88 -0.50 -10.55
CA LEU A 130 6.92 -0.26 -9.10
C LEU A 130 8.21 0.45 -8.70
N ASP A 131 9.37 -0.01 -9.20
CA ASP A 131 10.66 0.65 -8.96
C ASP A 131 10.64 2.12 -9.41
N LEU A 132 10.09 2.43 -10.60
CA LEU A 132 9.97 3.80 -11.09
C LEU A 132 9.02 4.65 -10.24
N VAL A 133 7.85 4.12 -9.89
CA VAL A 133 6.87 4.84 -9.08
C VAL A 133 7.42 5.12 -7.69
N LEU A 134 8.05 4.15 -7.03
CA LEU A 134 8.66 4.35 -5.72
C LEU A 134 9.75 5.42 -5.79
N LYS A 135 10.63 5.36 -6.80
CA LYS A 135 11.68 6.37 -7.00
C LYS A 135 11.10 7.79 -7.11
N HIS A 136 10.15 8.00 -8.01
CA HIS A 136 9.56 9.33 -8.22
C HIS A 136 8.73 9.80 -7.04
N MET A 137 7.95 8.90 -6.42
CA MET A 137 7.16 9.21 -5.23
C MET A 137 8.05 9.65 -4.07
N ILE A 138 9.13 8.91 -3.77
CA ILE A 138 10.05 9.25 -2.69
C ILE A 138 10.68 10.63 -2.93
N LEU A 139 11.20 10.88 -4.14
CA LEU A 139 11.78 12.18 -4.51
C LEU A 139 10.77 13.32 -4.37
N TYR A 140 9.53 13.10 -4.81
CA TYR A 140 8.45 14.08 -4.69
C TYR A 140 8.13 14.38 -3.21
N VAL A 141 7.95 13.35 -2.38
CA VAL A 141 7.64 13.54 -0.96
C VAL A 141 8.78 14.22 -0.21
N GLU A 142 10.04 13.89 -0.50
CA GLU A 142 11.18 14.54 0.14
C GLU A 142 11.29 16.02 -0.21
N LYS A 143 10.86 16.40 -1.42
CA LYS A 143 10.87 17.77 -1.89
C LYS A 143 9.68 18.59 -1.37
N GLU A 144 8.49 18.03 -1.39
CA GLU A 144 7.24 18.77 -1.18
C GLU A 144 6.70 18.68 0.26
N ALA A 145 7.09 17.66 1.04
CA ALA A 145 6.62 17.56 2.42
C ALA A 145 7.11 18.75 3.26
N LYS A 146 6.21 19.30 4.09
CA LYS A 146 6.57 20.43 4.97
C LYS A 146 7.76 20.08 5.88
N PRO A 147 8.59 21.07 6.28
CA PRO A 147 9.70 20.83 7.19
C PRO A 147 9.29 20.12 8.48
N GLY A 148 10.14 19.21 8.95
CA GLY A 148 9.92 18.45 10.19
C GLY A 148 8.96 17.26 10.08
N THR A 149 8.32 17.05 8.92
CA THR A 149 7.41 15.92 8.66
C THR A 149 8.09 14.58 8.89
N ILE A 150 7.44 13.71 9.66
CA ILE A 150 7.87 12.32 9.87
C ILE A 150 7.25 11.46 8.77
N LYS A 151 8.09 10.73 8.04
CA LYS A 151 7.69 9.96 6.85
C LYS A 151 7.87 8.48 7.16
N PHE A 152 6.80 7.71 7.06
CA PHE A 152 6.83 6.26 7.16
C PHE A 152 6.43 5.62 5.84
N PHE A 153 7.09 4.51 5.53
CA PHE A 153 6.57 3.56 4.56
C PHE A 153 6.31 2.23 5.26
N ARG A 154 5.06 1.79 5.25
CA ARG A 154 4.67 0.51 5.81
C ARG A 154 4.98 -0.62 4.83
N THR A 155 5.67 -1.65 5.30
CA THR A 155 5.89 -2.86 4.50
C THR A 155 4.56 -3.54 4.13
N GLN A 156 4.63 -4.40 3.12
CA GLN A 156 3.46 -4.99 2.50
C GLN A 156 2.69 -5.88 3.50
N SER A 157 1.37 -5.72 3.53
CA SER A 157 0.52 -6.60 4.33
C SER A 157 0.44 -7.95 3.64
N PRO A 158 0.75 -9.07 4.33
CA PRO A 158 0.57 -10.38 3.72
C PRO A 158 -0.90 -10.69 3.47
N ARG A 159 -1.10 -11.57 2.50
CA ARG A 159 -2.33 -12.31 2.24
C ARG A 159 -2.06 -13.79 2.51
N HIS A 160 -3.06 -14.53 3.00
CA HIS A 160 -2.90 -15.93 3.41
C HIS A 160 -3.77 -16.88 2.60
N PHE A 161 -3.71 -16.79 1.27
CA PHE A 161 -4.47 -17.68 0.42
C PHE A 161 -3.84 -19.07 0.36
N GLU A 162 -4.66 -20.10 0.54
CA GLU A 162 -4.35 -21.51 0.29
C GLU A 162 -5.28 -22.03 -0.81
N GLY A 163 -4.74 -22.87 -1.71
CA GLY A 163 -5.52 -23.48 -2.80
C GLY A 163 -5.72 -22.62 -4.05
N GLY A 164 -5.12 -21.43 -4.12
CA GLY A 164 -5.18 -20.55 -5.30
C GLY A 164 -5.42 -19.09 -4.91
N ASP A 165 -5.57 -18.20 -5.89
CA ASP A 165 -6.01 -16.82 -5.65
C ASP A 165 -7.51 -16.72 -5.33
N TRP A 166 -7.95 -15.54 -4.89
CA TRP A 166 -9.35 -15.25 -4.54
C TRP A 166 -10.35 -15.54 -5.68
N ASP A 167 -9.92 -15.44 -6.94
CA ASP A 167 -10.69 -15.72 -8.15
C ASP A 167 -10.46 -17.14 -8.71
N GLN A 168 -9.68 -17.95 -8.01
CA GLN A 168 -9.32 -19.32 -8.38
C GLN A 168 -9.79 -20.36 -7.34
N GLY A 169 -10.60 -19.94 -6.36
CA GLY A 169 -11.09 -20.80 -5.28
C GLY A 169 -10.19 -20.84 -4.04
N GLY A 170 -9.25 -19.91 -3.91
CA GLY A 170 -8.42 -19.76 -2.73
C GLY A 170 -9.21 -19.36 -1.48
N SER A 171 -8.75 -19.83 -0.32
CA SER A 171 -9.34 -19.57 1.00
C SER A 171 -8.27 -19.39 2.08
N CYS A 172 -8.68 -19.00 3.29
CA CYS A 172 -7.80 -18.87 4.45
C CYS A 172 -8.47 -19.48 5.68
N PRO A 173 -8.54 -20.82 5.77
CA PRO A 173 -9.33 -21.50 6.80
C PRO A 173 -8.62 -21.60 8.15
N ARG A 174 -7.39 -21.10 8.27
CA ARG A 174 -6.56 -21.23 9.47
C ARG A 174 -7.21 -20.49 10.64
N SER A 175 -7.26 -21.16 11.79
CA SER A 175 -7.77 -20.60 13.06
C SER A 175 -6.67 -20.39 14.10
N ASN A 176 -5.44 -20.79 13.78
CA ASN A 176 -4.26 -20.61 14.62
C ASN A 176 -3.15 -19.93 13.83
N PRO A 177 -2.24 -19.21 14.50
CA PRO A 177 -1.03 -18.71 13.87
C PRO A 177 -0.23 -19.82 13.20
N LEU A 178 0.47 -19.48 12.12
CA LEU A 178 1.36 -20.40 11.42
C LEU A 178 2.61 -20.69 12.25
N SER A 179 3.18 -21.86 12.05
CA SER A 179 4.56 -22.15 12.43
C SER A 179 5.56 -21.48 11.48
N SER A 180 6.82 -21.36 11.89
CA SER A 180 7.87 -20.78 11.03
C SER A 180 8.05 -21.55 9.71
N GLU A 181 7.91 -22.88 9.74
CA GLU A 181 7.99 -23.71 8.52
C GLU A 181 6.83 -23.41 7.56
N GLU A 182 5.62 -23.24 8.08
CA GLU A 182 4.44 -22.89 7.27
C GLU A 182 4.54 -21.46 6.70
N VAL A 183 5.12 -20.52 7.45
CA VAL A 183 5.44 -19.18 6.95
C VAL A 183 6.37 -19.27 5.75
N GLU A 184 7.49 -19.97 5.87
CA GLU A 184 8.43 -20.12 4.74
C GLU A 184 7.77 -20.86 3.57
N LYS A 185 6.96 -21.89 3.83
CA LYS A 185 6.22 -22.59 2.78
C LYS A 185 5.29 -21.65 1.99
N LEU A 186 4.59 -20.73 2.66
CA LEU A 186 3.62 -19.85 2.00
C LEU A 186 4.25 -18.61 1.36
N PHE A 187 5.33 -18.07 1.92
CA PHE A 187 5.84 -16.76 1.56
C PHE A 187 7.23 -16.75 0.91
N ALA A 188 8.02 -17.83 1.02
CA ALA A 188 9.33 -17.91 0.37
C ALA A 188 9.20 -17.74 -1.14
N ILE A 189 10.02 -16.85 -1.71
CA ILE A 189 9.92 -16.42 -3.11
C ILE A 189 10.21 -17.59 -4.05
N GLU A 190 11.09 -18.48 -3.62
CA GLU A 190 11.52 -19.69 -4.33
C GLU A 190 10.35 -20.65 -4.57
N ASN A 191 9.32 -20.61 -3.73
CA ASN A 191 8.14 -21.46 -3.87
C ASN A 191 7.20 -21.00 -4.99
N ASN A 192 7.37 -19.78 -5.50
CA ASN A 192 6.52 -19.18 -6.55
C ASN A 192 5.00 -19.37 -6.29
N GLY A 193 4.62 -19.35 -5.01
CA GLY A 193 3.25 -19.55 -4.56
C GLY A 193 2.42 -18.28 -4.64
N THR A 194 1.12 -18.38 -4.34
CA THR A 194 0.22 -17.22 -4.44
C THR A 194 0.60 -16.06 -3.51
N ASN A 195 1.15 -16.33 -2.32
CA ASN A 195 1.40 -15.27 -1.33
C ASN A 195 2.79 -14.61 -1.43
N VAL A 196 3.66 -15.07 -2.34
CA VAL A 196 5.06 -14.58 -2.47
C VAL A 196 5.19 -13.11 -2.86
N GLU A 197 4.12 -12.55 -3.46
CA GLU A 197 3.97 -11.12 -3.74
C GLU A 197 4.39 -10.24 -2.57
N THR A 198 4.03 -10.65 -1.35
CA THR A 198 4.33 -9.91 -0.12
C THR A 198 5.83 -9.61 0.01
N ARG A 199 6.67 -10.65 -0.13
CA ARG A 199 8.13 -10.52 0.02
C ARG A 199 8.76 -9.87 -1.22
N LEU A 200 8.24 -10.11 -2.42
CA LEU A 200 8.69 -9.46 -3.65
C LEU A 200 8.50 -7.93 -3.59
N VAL A 201 7.31 -7.46 -3.21
CA VAL A 201 7.04 -6.02 -3.06
C VAL A 201 7.97 -5.40 -2.02
N ASN A 202 8.22 -6.10 -0.92
CA ASN A 202 9.15 -5.61 0.09
C ASN A 202 10.61 -5.52 -0.40
N GLN A 203 11.08 -6.43 -1.25
CA GLN A 203 12.41 -6.31 -1.85
C GLN A 203 12.56 -5.02 -2.65
N HIS A 204 11.56 -4.68 -3.48
CA HIS A 204 11.51 -3.42 -4.22
C HIS A 204 11.44 -2.21 -3.27
N LEU A 205 10.63 -2.31 -2.22
CA LEU A 205 10.48 -1.26 -1.23
C LEU A 205 11.78 -0.95 -0.50
N HIS A 206 12.44 -1.96 0.07
CA HIS A 206 13.70 -1.79 0.79
C HIS A 206 14.80 -1.22 -0.11
N LYS A 207 14.85 -1.66 -1.37
CA LYS A 207 15.78 -1.11 -2.37
C LYS A 207 15.51 0.37 -2.62
N ALA A 208 14.25 0.76 -2.83
CA ALA A 208 13.88 2.14 -3.13
C ALA A 208 14.08 3.10 -1.94
N LEU A 209 13.84 2.63 -0.72
CA LEU A 209 13.97 3.45 0.49
C LEU A 209 15.42 3.62 0.97
N LYS A 210 16.37 2.84 0.43
CA LYS A 210 17.78 2.92 0.83
C LYS A 210 18.33 4.31 0.59
N GLY A 211 18.76 4.97 1.68
CA GLY A 211 19.31 6.33 1.63
C GLY A 211 18.26 7.45 1.62
N SER A 212 16.97 7.11 1.69
CA SER A 212 15.88 8.09 1.87
C SER A 212 15.70 8.46 3.35
N HIS A 213 14.95 9.52 3.62
CA HIS A 213 14.56 9.96 4.96
C HIS A 213 13.27 9.31 5.47
N PHE A 214 12.83 8.20 4.86
CA PHE A 214 11.67 7.45 5.31
C PHE A 214 12.05 6.44 6.39
N HIS A 215 11.22 6.36 7.42
CA HIS A 215 11.25 5.27 8.38
C HIS A 215 10.45 4.09 7.84
N ILE A 216 10.99 2.89 7.98
CA ILE A 216 10.27 1.67 7.62
C ILE A 216 9.38 1.28 8.81
N LEU A 217 8.07 1.24 8.60
CA LEU A 217 7.14 0.61 9.52
C LEU A 217 7.02 -0.86 9.12
N ASP A 218 7.90 -1.70 9.67
CA ASP A 218 7.94 -3.11 9.32
C ASP A 218 6.88 -3.91 10.06
N VAL A 219 5.90 -4.38 9.31
CA VAL A 219 4.76 -5.16 9.80
C VAL A 219 4.64 -6.52 9.12
N THR A 220 5.44 -6.80 8.09
CA THR A 220 5.22 -7.96 7.23
C THR A 220 5.47 -9.24 8.00
N GLN A 221 6.67 -9.41 8.56
CA GLN A 221 7.09 -10.68 9.14
C GLN A 221 6.15 -11.11 10.27
N LEU A 222 5.83 -10.23 11.22
CA LEU A 222 4.88 -10.56 12.31
C LEU A 222 3.49 -10.93 11.76
N SER A 223 3.08 -10.33 10.65
CA SER A 223 1.77 -10.58 10.05
C SER A 223 1.74 -11.85 9.22
N GLU A 224 2.87 -12.34 8.69
CA GLU A 224 2.96 -13.63 7.99
C GLU A 224 2.61 -14.80 8.92
N PHE A 225 2.81 -14.66 10.24
CA PHE A 225 2.38 -15.67 11.20
C PHE A 225 0.86 -15.68 11.42
N ARG A 226 0.14 -14.62 11.04
CA ARG A 226 -1.23 -14.37 11.52
C ARG A 226 -2.31 -14.81 10.53
N ALA A 227 -2.16 -15.99 9.96
CA ALA A 227 -3.18 -16.57 9.07
C ALA A 227 -4.57 -16.70 9.75
N ASP A 228 -4.62 -16.73 11.08
CA ASP A 228 -5.82 -16.79 11.92
C ASP A 228 -6.66 -15.50 11.98
N ALA A 229 -6.12 -14.36 11.54
CA ALA A 229 -6.70 -13.05 11.82
C ALA A 229 -7.45 -12.41 10.63
N HIS A 230 -7.66 -13.18 9.56
CA HIS A 230 -8.46 -12.75 8.41
C HIS A 230 -9.97 -12.95 8.67
N PRO A 231 -10.84 -12.12 8.07
CA PRO A 231 -12.28 -12.35 8.11
C PRO A 231 -12.71 -13.66 7.44
N ALA A 232 -11.94 -14.14 6.44
CA ALA A 232 -12.28 -15.32 5.64
C ALA A 232 -13.72 -15.19 5.10
N ALA A 233 -14.54 -16.24 5.26
CA ALA A 233 -15.95 -16.25 4.85
C ALA A 233 -16.81 -15.15 5.53
N ALA A 234 -16.40 -14.65 6.70
CA ALA A 234 -17.12 -13.58 7.40
C ALA A 234 -16.85 -12.18 6.82
N GLY A 235 -16.02 -12.06 5.77
CA GLY A 235 -15.72 -10.80 5.08
C GLY A 235 -16.89 -10.20 4.28
N GLY A 236 -18.03 -10.87 4.21
CA GLY A 236 -19.23 -10.38 3.52
C GLY A 236 -19.11 -10.37 2.00
N LYS A 237 -18.18 -11.16 1.45
CA LYS A 237 -17.92 -11.33 0.02
C LYS A 237 -18.41 -12.71 -0.44
N LYS A 238 -18.50 -12.90 -1.75
CA LYS A 238 -18.81 -14.21 -2.37
C LYS A 238 -17.65 -15.21 -2.29
N HIS A 239 -16.47 -14.77 -1.87
CA HIS A 239 -15.24 -15.52 -1.69
C HIS A 239 -14.61 -15.10 -0.36
N ASP A 240 -13.69 -15.90 0.16
CA ASP A 240 -12.99 -15.61 1.41
C ASP A 240 -12.16 -14.33 1.31
N ASP A 241 -12.26 -13.47 2.32
CA ASP A 241 -11.39 -12.30 2.45
C ASP A 241 -10.11 -12.64 3.21
N CYS A 242 -9.07 -13.01 2.46
CA CYS A 242 -7.75 -13.35 2.98
C CYS A 242 -6.72 -12.22 2.81
N MET A 243 -7.20 -10.98 2.60
CA MET A 243 -6.35 -9.80 2.39
C MET A 243 -6.59 -8.73 3.46
N HIS A 244 -7.83 -8.56 3.90
CA HIS A 244 -8.18 -7.65 4.99
C HIS A 244 -8.07 -8.35 6.34
N TRP A 245 -8.04 -7.57 7.40
CA TRP A 245 -7.87 -8.06 8.76
C TRP A 245 -9.13 -7.79 9.59
N CYS A 246 -9.47 -8.73 10.47
CA CYS A 246 -10.47 -8.50 11.51
C CYS A 246 -10.06 -7.32 12.42
N LEU A 247 -11.07 -6.64 12.97
CA LEU A 247 -10.91 -5.59 13.99
C LEU A 247 -11.78 -5.93 15.21
N PRO A 248 -11.24 -5.88 16.45
CA PRO A 248 -9.82 -5.67 16.79
C PRO A 248 -8.93 -6.82 16.29
N GLY A 249 -7.62 -6.58 16.15
CA GLY A 249 -6.70 -7.59 15.62
C GLY A 249 -5.32 -7.07 15.22
N VAL A 250 -4.70 -7.74 14.25
CA VAL A 250 -3.31 -7.51 13.81
C VAL A 250 -2.99 -6.04 13.51
N THR A 251 -3.96 -5.30 12.95
CA THR A 251 -3.71 -3.89 12.62
C THR A 251 -3.71 -2.94 13.83
N ASP A 252 -4.16 -3.40 15.00
CA ASP A 252 -3.96 -2.71 16.28
C ASP A 252 -2.48 -2.77 16.65
N THR A 253 -1.85 -3.95 16.55
CA THR A 253 -0.40 -4.14 16.78
C THR A 253 0.44 -3.29 15.83
N TRP A 254 0.03 -3.12 14.56
CA TRP A 254 0.73 -2.20 13.65
C TRP A 254 0.70 -0.75 14.13
N ASN A 255 -0.42 -0.33 14.74
CA ASN A 255 -0.52 1.01 15.32
C ASN A 255 0.31 1.13 16.61
N ASP A 256 0.42 0.07 17.42
CA ASP A 256 1.31 0.04 18.59
C ASP A 256 2.78 0.21 18.17
N ILE A 257 3.21 -0.49 17.11
CA ILE A 257 4.57 -0.35 16.56
C ILE A 257 4.80 1.07 16.02
N LEU A 258 3.82 1.63 15.29
CA LEU A 258 3.90 3.02 14.83
C LEU A 258 4.11 3.99 16.00
N VAL A 259 3.33 3.85 17.07
CA VAL A 259 3.44 4.72 18.26
C VAL A 259 4.79 4.56 18.94
N ALA A 260 5.30 3.33 19.07
CA ALA A 260 6.63 3.08 19.63
C ALA A 260 7.74 3.76 18.80
N LEU A 261 7.66 3.68 17.46
CA LEU A 261 8.60 4.35 16.57
C LEU A 261 8.51 5.87 16.67
N LEU A 262 7.29 6.44 16.73
CA LEU A 262 7.09 7.88 16.91
C LEU A 262 7.72 8.38 18.22
N ASN A 263 7.50 7.68 19.33
CA ASN A 263 8.11 8.02 20.63
C ASN A 263 9.65 7.98 20.57
N GLY A 264 10.21 7.02 19.85
CA GLY A 264 11.66 6.92 19.63
C GLY A 264 12.23 8.10 18.84
N ILE A 265 11.50 8.57 17.81
CA ILE A 265 11.89 9.74 17.01
C ILE A 265 11.82 11.02 17.84
N GLU A 266 10.76 11.23 18.62
CA GLU A 266 10.63 12.41 19.48
C GLU A 266 11.73 12.47 20.54
N THR A 267 12.04 11.34 21.18
CA THR A 267 13.12 11.24 22.18
C THR A 267 14.49 11.57 21.57
N SER A 268 14.69 11.23 20.29
CA SER A 268 15.95 11.54 19.59
C SER A 268 16.05 13.03 19.25
N ARG A 269 14.92 13.69 18.92
CA ARG A 269 14.87 15.13 18.62
C ARG A 269 15.03 16.01 19.85
N SER A 270 14.63 15.55 21.05
CA SER A 270 14.73 16.32 22.30
C SER A 270 16.10 16.26 22.98
N ARG A 271 17.01 15.40 22.49
CA ARG A 271 18.38 15.26 23.01
C ARG A 271 19.42 16.14 22.31
N PHE A 272 19.01 16.89 21.29
CA PHE A 272 19.83 17.86 20.55
C PHE A 272 19.15 19.23 20.59
#